data_AF-A0A8C6N5Q8-F1
#
_entry.id   AF-A0A8C6N5Q8-F1
#
_cell.length_a   1.000
_cell.length_b   1.000
_cell.length_c   1.000
_cell.angle_alpha   90.00
_cell.angle_beta   90.00
_cell.angle_gamma   90.00
#
_symmetry.space_group_name_H-M   'P 1'
#
loop_
_entity.id
_entity.type
_entity.pdbx_description
1 polymer ?
#
loop_
_entity_poly.entity_id
_entity_poly.type
_entity_poly.pdbx_seq_one_letter_code
_entity_poly.pdbx_strand_id
1 'polypeptide(L)'
;MPSGLPCPALDRRGARRVATETPGRRGGAHCALSAPGRSGGVACSRAPWRPGAALVGLPSWVPGGGKGKMLRRNLDERDAQTKQLQDAVTNVEKHFGELCQIFAAYVRKTARLRDKADLLVNEINLYASTETPNLKQGLKDFADEFAKLQDYRQAEVERLEAKVVEPLKAYGTIVKMKRDDLKATLTARNREAKQLSQLERTRQRNPSDRHVIAETELQRATIDATRTSRHLEETIDNFEKQKIKDIKNILSEFITIEMLFHGKALEVFTAAYQNIQKIDEDEDLEVFRNSLYLSDYPSRLDIVRANSKSPLQRSLSTKCTSGTGQVSLKIQNKTEKPTKEFKLLSLLFSSKSISLVR
;
A
#
# COMPACT_ATOMS: atom_id res chain seq x y z
N MET A 1 -40.48 -23.01 42.18
CA MET A 1 -39.50 -22.68 43.23
C MET A 1 -38.78 -23.95 43.65
N PRO A 2 -37.45 -23.98 43.85
CA PRO A 2 -36.50 -22.88 43.65
C PRO A 2 -35.27 -23.32 42.78
N SER A 3 -34.70 -22.40 41.99
CA SER A 3 -33.44 -21.64 42.25
C SER A 3 -32.17 -22.44 41.89
N GLY A 4 -31.17 -21.92 41.18
CA GLY A 4 -30.87 -20.57 40.74
C GLY A 4 -29.47 -20.58 40.10
N LEU A 5 -29.24 -19.64 39.18
CA LEU A 5 -27.90 -19.25 38.71
C LEU A 5 -27.09 -18.63 39.88
N PRO A 6 -25.76 -18.50 39.73
CA PRO A 6 -25.28 -17.20 39.24
C PRO A 6 -24.12 -17.25 38.23
N CYS A 7 -24.17 -16.31 37.28
CA CYS A 7 -23.02 -15.85 36.49
C CYS A 7 -22.02 -15.05 37.36
N PRO A 8 -20.77 -14.96 36.91
CA PRO A 8 -20.02 -13.69 36.96
C PRO A 8 -19.34 -13.42 35.61
N ALA A 9 -18.91 -12.24 35.20
CA ALA A 9 -19.09 -10.85 35.58
C ALA A 9 -18.51 -10.06 34.39
N LEU A 10 -19.20 -9.02 33.96
CA LEU A 10 -18.73 -8.07 32.95
C LEU A 10 -17.55 -7.28 33.51
N ASP A 11 -16.38 -7.34 32.86
CA ASP A 11 -15.35 -6.32 33.04
C ASP A 11 -15.46 -5.27 31.92
N ARG A 12 -16.07 -4.14 32.29
CA ARG A 12 -15.98 -2.88 31.57
C ARG A 12 -14.76 -2.13 32.11
N ARG A 13 -13.66 -2.11 31.35
CA ARG A 13 -12.60 -1.10 31.52
C ARG A 13 -11.73 -1.01 30.27
N GLY A 14 -11.81 0.11 29.54
CA GLY A 14 -10.91 0.37 28.41
C GLY A 14 -11.34 1.37 27.35
N ALA A 15 -12.22 2.34 27.66
CA ALA A 15 -12.43 3.49 26.78
C ALA A 15 -11.17 4.38 26.81
N ARG A 16 -10.24 4.16 25.86
CA ARG A 16 -9.13 5.09 25.63
C ARG A 16 -9.59 6.16 24.65
N ARG A 17 -9.83 7.37 25.17
CA ARG A 17 -10.02 8.60 24.39
C ARG A 17 -8.84 8.78 23.44
N VAL A 18 -9.10 8.95 22.15
CA VAL A 18 -8.14 9.52 21.21
C VAL A 18 -8.27 11.03 21.33
N ALA A 19 -7.31 11.65 22.01
CA ALA A 19 -7.17 13.10 22.04
C ALA A 19 -6.59 13.57 20.70
N THR A 20 -7.32 14.46 20.04
CA THR A 20 -6.83 15.32 18.97
C THR A 20 -5.95 16.41 19.58
N GLU A 21 -4.65 16.42 19.25
CA GLU A 21 -3.80 17.58 19.49
C GLU A 21 -2.92 17.85 18.27
N THR A 22 -3.22 18.96 17.60
CA THR A 22 -2.28 19.79 16.84
C THR A 22 -1.36 20.53 17.79
N PRO A 23 -0.12 20.86 17.35
CA PRO A 23 0.40 22.17 17.70
C PRO A 23 0.98 22.92 16.49
N GLY A 24 0.67 24.20 16.46
CA GLY A 24 1.12 25.17 15.47
C GLY A 24 2.55 25.69 15.72
N ARG A 25 3.07 26.31 14.66
CA ARG A 25 4.23 27.21 14.60
C ARG A 25 4.17 28.34 15.65
N ARG A 26 5.33 28.71 16.24
CA ARG A 26 6.03 30.01 16.02
C ARG A 26 7.23 30.20 16.96
N GLY A 27 8.24 30.91 16.42
CA GLY A 27 9.37 31.53 17.14
C GLY A 27 10.71 31.08 16.55
N GLY A 28 11.39 31.76 15.63
CA GLY A 28 11.26 33.15 15.20
C GLY A 28 12.17 34.07 16.04
N ALA A 29 13.47 34.08 15.76
CA ALA A 29 14.36 35.19 16.11
C ALA A 29 15.26 35.50 14.91
N HIS A 30 15.13 36.74 14.46
CA HIS A 30 15.72 37.36 13.29
C HIS A 30 16.74 38.42 13.78
N CYS A 31 17.52 38.95 12.83
CA CYS A 31 18.26 40.22 12.86
C CYS A 31 19.67 40.20 13.48
N ALA A 32 20.66 40.93 12.98
CA ALA A 32 20.78 41.76 11.78
C ALA A 32 22.27 42.14 11.57
N LEU A 33 22.53 42.58 10.35
CA LEU A 33 23.75 43.15 9.76
C LEU A 33 24.27 44.41 10.49
N SER A 34 25.60 44.62 10.50
CA SER A 34 26.31 45.73 9.80
C SER A 34 27.65 46.16 10.46
N ALA A 35 28.64 46.49 9.61
CA ALA A 35 29.89 47.24 9.88
C ALA A 35 29.61 48.77 10.00
N PRO A 36 30.57 49.75 10.05
CA PRO A 36 32.04 49.74 9.92
C PRO A 36 32.83 50.68 10.90
N GLY A 37 34.16 50.73 10.77
CA GLY A 37 35.04 51.70 11.49
C GLY A 37 36.31 52.04 10.70
N ARG A 38 36.73 53.31 10.76
CA ARG A 38 37.54 54.05 9.76
C ARG A 38 38.96 54.41 10.27
N SER A 39 39.92 54.47 9.33
CA SER A 39 41.09 55.37 9.18
C SER A 39 42.22 55.51 10.23
N GLY A 40 43.46 55.38 9.72
CA GLY A 40 44.49 56.44 9.81
C GLY A 40 45.80 56.11 10.53
N GLY A 41 46.96 56.32 9.88
CA GLY A 41 48.27 56.43 10.56
C GLY A 41 49.50 56.05 9.74
N VAL A 42 50.28 57.06 9.35
CA VAL A 42 51.50 57.08 8.49
C VAL A 42 52.79 56.78 9.30
N ALA A 43 53.82 56.16 8.68
CA ALA A 43 55.21 56.69 8.54
C ALA A 43 56.36 55.65 8.48
N CYS A 44 57.07 55.68 7.34
CA CYS A 44 58.51 55.52 7.03
C CYS A 44 59.50 54.87 8.02
N SER A 45 60.36 53.94 7.52
CA SER A 45 61.71 54.29 7.00
C SER A 45 62.65 53.09 6.71
N ARG A 46 63.41 53.26 5.62
CA ARG A 46 64.77 52.74 5.30
C ARG A 46 64.99 51.33 4.72
N ALA A 47 65.22 51.34 3.40
CA ALA A 47 66.11 50.47 2.61
C ALA A 47 67.61 50.73 2.96
N PRO A 48 68.63 50.18 2.23
CA PRO A 48 68.64 49.27 1.07
C PRO A 48 69.68 48.14 1.20
N TRP A 49 69.90 47.34 0.14
CA TRP A 49 71.20 46.93 -0.46
C TRP A 49 70.94 45.77 -1.45
N ARG A 50 71.06 46.07 -2.75
CA ARG A 50 71.32 45.15 -3.88
C ARG A 50 72.78 45.41 -4.30
N PRO A 51 73.52 44.46 -4.90
CA PRO A 51 73.31 43.98 -6.29
C PRO A 51 73.49 42.45 -6.43
N GLY A 52 72.83 41.73 -7.33
CA GLY A 52 72.96 41.82 -8.78
C GLY A 52 73.83 40.65 -9.28
N ALA A 53 73.21 39.57 -9.78
CA ALA A 53 73.84 38.62 -10.70
C ALA A 53 72.76 37.67 -11.26
N ALA A 54 72.50 37.77 -12.55
CA ALA A 54 71.82 36.73 -13.31
C ALA A 54 72.79 35.56 -13.48
N LEU A 55 72.36 34.35 -13.13
CA LEU A 55 72.92 33.14 -13.72
C LEU A 55 71.77 32.25 -14.18
N VAL A 56 71.66 32.20 -15.50
CA VAL A 56 70.92 31.25 -16.30
C VAL A 56 71.53 29.86 -16.02
N GLY A 57 70.72 28.86 -15.68
CA GLY A 57 71.24 27.51 -15.51
C GLY A 57 70.23 26.50 -14.96
N LEU A 58 69.83 25.58 -15.84
CA LEU A 58 69.08 24.33 -15.63
C LEU A 58 67.54 24.44 -15.52
N PRO A 59 66.80 23.99 -16.55
CA PRO A 59 65.45 23.50 -16.35
C PRO A 59 65.54 22.27 -15.45
N SER A 60 64.83 22.30 -14.33
CA SER A 60 64.50 21.08 -13.59
C SER A 60 63.76 20.15 -14.54
N TRP A 61 64.45 19.06 -14.87
CA TRP A 61 63.95 17.93 -15.63
C TRP A 61 62.73 17.37 -14.88
N VAL A 62 61.52 17.59 -15.41
CA VAL A 62 60.33 16.84 -15.02
C VAL A 62 59.72 16.20 -16.26
N PRO A 63 60.09 14.96 -16.60
CA PRO A 63 59.27 14.13 -17.46
C PRO A 63 58.72 12.96 -16.62
N GLY A 64 57.53 13.11 -16.07
CA GLY A 64 56.86 12.02 -15.35
C GLY A 64 55.43 12.29 -14.87
N GLY A 65 55.02 13.54 -14.71
CA GLY A 65 53.74 13.89 -14.06
C GLY A 65 52.47 13.71 -14.91
N GLY A 66 52.57 13.56 -16.23
CA GLY A 66 51.40 13.51 -17.12
C GLY A 66 50.62 12.18 -17.04
N LYS A 67 51.34 11.05 -17.08
CA LYS A 67 50.74 9.70 -17.01
C LYS A 67 50.12 9.43 -15.64
N GLY A 68 50.80 9.79 -14.55
CA GLY A 68 50.27 9.64 -13.19
C GLY A 68 48.99 10.44 -12.94
N LYS A 69 48.91 11.69 -13.44
CA LYS A 69 47.68 12.52 -13.33
C LYS A 69 46.51 12.01 -14.17
N MET A 70 46.77 11.28 -15.26
CA MET A 70 45.74 10.70 -16.13
C MET A 70 45.20 9.38 -15.57
N LEU A 71 46.08 8.51 -15.04
CA LEU A 71 45.66 7.31 -14.32
C LEU A 71 44.87 7.65 -13.04
N ARG A 72 45.31 8.66 -12.29
CA ARG A 72 44.61 9.09 -11.06
C ARG A 72 43.19 9.58 -11.36
N ARG A 73 43.01 10.40 -12.39
CA ARG A 73 41.68 10.85 -12.83
C ARG A 73 40.77 9.69 -13.27
N ASN A 74 41.30 8.73 -14.03
CA ASN A 74 40.53 7.54 -14.43
C ASN A 74 40.12 6.65 -13.25
N LEU A 75 40.94 6.58 -12.20
CA LEU A 75 40.60 5.87 -10.96
C LEU A 75 39.50 6.62 -10.19
N ASP A 76 39.65 7.95 -10.03
CA ASP A 76 38.69 8.80 -9.33
C ASP A 76 37.30 8.79 -10.02
N GLU A 77 37.25 8.77 -11.36
CA GLU A 77 36.00 8.66 -12.14
C GLU A 77 35.28 7.31 -11.94
N ARG A 78 36.04 6.20 -11.92
CA ARG A 78 35.48 4.86 -11.68
C ARG A 78 34.99 4.67 -10.25
N ASP A 79 35.68 5.28 -9.29
CA ASP A 79 35.28 5.26 -7.88
C ASP A 79 33.97 6.06 -7.69
N ALA A 80 33.83 7.21 -8.35
CA ALA A 80 32.60 7.99 -8.35
C ALA A 80 31.41 7.20 -8.96
N GLN A 81 31.63 6.53 -10.09
CA GLN A 81 30.62 5.69 -10.75
C GLN A 81 30.17 4.52 -9.86
N THR A 82 31.12 3.83 -9.22
CA THR A 82 30.82 2.70 -8.33
C THR A 82 30.04 3.15 -7.11
N LYS A 83 30.40 4.31 -6.53
CA LYS A 83 29.67 4.93 -5.42
C LYS A 83 28.24 5.29 -5.81
N GLN A 84 28.05 5.91 -6.98
CA GLN A 84 26.72 6.26 -7.48
C GLN A 84 25.82 5.02 -7.65
N LEU A 85 26.36 3.91 -8.17
CA LEU A 85 25.61 2.65 -8.26
C LEU A 85 25.30 2.08 -6.87
N GLN A 86 26.25 2.12 -5.94
CA GLN A 86 26.01 1.65 -4.57
C GLN A 86 24.90 2.44 -3.88
N ASP A 87 24.88 3.76 -4.06
CA ASP A 87 23.81 4.63 -3.57
C ASP A 87 22.47 4.30 -4.24
N ALA A 88 22.45 4.04 -5.55
CA ALA A 88 21.24 3.65 -6.27
C ALA A 88 20.65 2.33 -5.75
N VAL A 89 21.48 1.29 -5.56
CA VAL A 89 21.03 0.00 -5.01
C VAL A 89 20.52 0.16 -3.58
N THR A 90 21.21 0.96 -2.76
CA THR A 90 20.79 1.25 -1.37
C THR A 90 19.46 1.98 -1.31
N ASN A 91 19.24 2.95 -2.20
CA ASN A 91 17.97 3.67 -2.29
C ASN A 91 16.82 2.75 -2.72
N VAL A 92 17.06 1.85 -3.68
CA VAL A 92 16.05 0.85 -4.09
C VAL A 92 15.73 -0.07 -2.91
N GLU A 93 16.73 -0.61 -2.22
CA GLU A 93 16.52 -1.49 -1.08
C GLU A 93 15.62 -0.84 -0.02
N LYS A 94 15.97 0.40 0.35
CA LYS A 94 15.24 1.14 1.38
C LYS A 94 13.80 1.37 0.96
N HIS A 95 13.59 2.02 -0.18
CA HIS A 95 12.26 2.47 -0.57
C HIS A 95 11.36 1.32 -1.01
N PHE A 96 11.89 0.31 -1.72
CA PHE A 96 11.07 -0.85 -2.09
C PHE A 96 10.77 -1.72 -0.88
N GLY A 97 11.70 -1.80 0.09
CA GLY A 97 11.44 -2.44 1.38
C GLY A 97 10.31 -1.74 2.16
N GLU A 98 10.37 -0.41 2.28
CA GLU A 98 9.33 0.40 2.91
C GLU A 98 7.97 0.26 2.19
N LEU A 99 7.96 0.36 0.85
CA LEU A 99 6.75 0.18 0.04
C LEU A 99 6.16 -1.22 0.22
N CYS A 100 6.99 -2.28 0.18
CA CYS A 100 6.54 -3.65 0.39
C CYS A 100 5.84 -3.81 1.75
N GLN A 101 6.44 -3.25 2.82
CA GLN A 101 5.85 -3.31 4.16
C GLN A 101 4.52 -2.57 4.25
N ILE A 102 4.43 -1.37 3.66
CA ILE A 102 3.22 -0.56 3.66
C ILE A 102 2.12 -1.25 2.85
N PHE A 103 2.39 -1.73 1.63
CA PHE A 103 1.40 -2.45 0.82
C PHE A 103 0.97 -3.77 1.47
N ALA A 104 1.88 -4.55 2.06
CA ALA A 104 1.50 -5.76 2.80
C ALA A 104 0.64 -5.43 4.03
N ALA A 105 0.86 -4.29 4.70
CA ALA A 105 -0.02 -3.82 5.77
C ALA A 105 -1.38 -3.34 5.25
N TYR A 106 -1.41 -2.68 4.10
CA TYR A 106 -2.63 -2.26 3.40
C TYR A 106 -3.51 -3.46 3.07
N VAL A 107 -2.98 -4.48 2.39
CA VAL A 107 -3.70 -5.70 2.02
C VAL A 107 -4.27 -6.41 3.26
N ARG A 108 -3.47 -6.54 4.34
CA ARG A 108 -3.95 -7.13 5.60
C ARG A 108 -5.07 -6.31 6.24
N LYS A 109 -5.06 -4.98 6.13
CA LYS A 109 -6.16 -4.13 6.63
C LYS A 109 -7.42 -4.33 5.80
N THR A 110 -7.30 -4.47 4.48
CA THR A 110 -8.42 -4.76 3.58
C THR A 110 -9.06 -6.12 3.90
N ALA A 111 -8.24 -7.15 4.14
CA ALA A 111 -8.73 -8.45 4.59
C ALA A 111 -9.47 -8.37 5.94
N ARG A 112 -8.94 -7.62 6.91
CA ARG A 112 -9.62 -7.40 8.20
C ARG A 112 -10.94 -6.65 8.07
N LEU A 113 -11.07 -5.75 7.08
CA LEU A 113 -12.33 -5.07 6.79
C LEU A 113 -13.37 -6.06 6.27
N ARG A 114 -12.96 -7.01 5.42
CA ARG A 114 -13.78 -8.13 4.95
C ARG A 114 -14.29 -8.97 6.13
N ASP A 115 -13.39 -9.40 7.02
CA ASP A 115 -13.76 -10.19 8.21
C ASP A 115 -14.81 -9.47 9.09
N LYS A 116 -14.72 -8.13 9.22
CA LYS A 116 -15.71 -7.34 9.95
C LYS A 116 -17.04 -7.23 9.22
N ALA A 117 -17.01 -7.13 7.90
CA ALA A 117 -18.23 -7.15 7.09
C ALA A 117 -18.94 -8.50 7.17
N ASP A 118 -18.21 -9.62 7.19
CA ASP A 118 -18.79 -10.96 7.37
C ASP A 118 -19.54 -11.09 8.71
N LEU A 119 -19.00 -10.51 9.79
CA LEU A 119 -19.70 -10.44 11.07
C LEU A 119 -20.99 -9.60 10.99
N LEU A 120 -20.99 -8.50 10.25
CA LEU A 120 -22.17 -7.68 10.05
C LEU A 120 -23.25 -8.42 9.25
N VAL A 121 -22.88 -9.13 8.18
CA VAL A 121 -23.79 -9.98 7.41
C VAL A 121 -24.48 -10.99 8.32
N ASN A 122 -23.71 -11.65 9.18
CA ASN A 122 -24.25 -12.65 10.11
C ASN A 122 -25.22 -12.03 11.13
N GLU A 123 -24.86 -10.90 11.74
CA GLU A 123 -25.73 -10.22 12.71
C GLU A 123 -27.03 -9.71 12.07
N ILE A 124 -26.96 -9.16 10.86
CA ILE A 124 -28.14 -8.72 10.09
C ILE A 124 -29.06 -9.90 9.82
N ASN A 125 -28.52 -11.05 9.42
CA ASN A 125 -29.31 -12.27 9.18
C ASN A 125 -29.97 -12.82 10.45
N LEU A 126 -29.29 -12.71 11.61
CA LEU A 126 -29.85 -13.08 12.90
C LEU A 126 -31.02 -12.16 13.26
N TYR A 127 -30.83 -10.84 13.16
CA TYR A 127 -31.88 -9.87 13.44
C TYR A 127 -33.06 -9.98 12.47
N ALA A 128 -32.80 -10.13 11.16
CA ALA A 128 -33.85 -10.35 10.16
C ALA A 128 -34.76 -11.52 10.52
N SER A 129 -34.25 -12.56 11.20
CA SER A 129 -35.04 -13.72 11.58
C SER A 129 -36.07 -13.44 12.69
N THR A 130 -35.93 -12.32 13.44
CA THR A 130 -36.87 -11.88 14.47
C THR A 130 -37.92 -10.88 13.98
N GLU A 131 -37.75 -10.35 12.78
CA GLU A 131 -38.58 -9.28 12.23
C GLU A 131 -39.79 -9.77 11.43
N THR A 132 -40.68 -8.84 11.12
CA THR A 132 -41.85 -9.01 10.25
C THR A 132 -41.46 -9.43 8.82
N PRO A 133 -42.36 -10.10 8.06
CA PRO A 133 -42.00 -10.76 6.81
C PRO A 133 -41.29 -9.87 5.78
N ASN A 134 -41.74 -8.62 5.56
CA ASN A 134 -41.14 -7.76 4.54
C ASN A 134 -39.79 -7.20 4.98
N LEU A 135 -39.68 -6.73 6.22
CA LEU A 135 -38.43 -6.28 6.82
C LEU A 135 -37.41 -7.41 6.88
N LYS A 136 -37.83 -8.60 7.28
CA LYS A 136 -37.00 -9.82 7.24
C LYS A 136 -36.45 -10.07 5.85
N GLN A 137 -37.29 -10.04 4.82
CA GLN A 137 -36.85 -10.28 3.46
C GLN A 137 -35.89 -9.20 2.98
N GLY A 138 -36.21 -7.91 3.18
CA GLY A 138 -35.34 -6.80 2.77
C GLY A 138 -33.98 -6.80 3.47
N LEU A 139 -33.92 -7.16 4.76
CA LEU A 139 -32.66 -7.32 5.49
C LEU A 139 -31.84 -8.50 4.98
N LYS A 140 -32.46 -9.63 4.65
CA LYS A 140 -31.78 -10.77 4.04
C LYS A 140 -31.23 -10.44 2.65
N ASP A 141 -32.03 -9.81 1.80
CA ASP A 141 -31.63 -9.40 0.46
C ASP A 141 -30.47 -8.38 0.50
N PHE A 142 -30.46 -7.49 1.50
CA PHE A 142 -29.32 -6.61 1.75
C PHE A 142 -28.08 -7.40 2.20
N ALA A 143 -28.24 -8.32 3.15
CA ALA A 143 -27.14 -9.12 3.67
C ALA A 143 -26.48 -9.98 2.59
N ASP A 144 -27.27 -10.55 1.67
CA ASP A 144 -26.79 -11.35 0.54
C ASP A 144 -25.96 -10.51 -0.44
N GLU A 145 -26.42 -9.31 -0.81
CA GLU A 145 -25.62 -8.40 -1.64
C GLU A 145 -24.35 -7.93 -0.90
N PHE A 146 -24.43 -7.67 0.42
CA PHE A 146 -23.27 -7.26 1.20
C PHE A 146 -22.23 -8.39 1.37
N ALA A 147 -22.68 -9.64 1.46
CA ALA A 147 -21.83 -10.84 1.44
C ALA A 147 -21.11 -10.98 0.09
N LYS A 148 -21.83 -10.85 -1.01
CA LYS A 148 -21.25 -10.85 -2.38
C LYS A 148 -20.20 -9.76 -2.56
N LEU A 149 -20.36 -8.59 -1.93
CA LEU A 149 -19.31 -7.56 -1.92
C LEU A 149 -18.02 -8.04 -1.25
N GLN A 150 -18.12 -8.89 -0.22
CA GLN A 150 -16.96 -9.43 0.47
C GLN A 150 -16.20 -10.46 -0.37
N ASP A 151 -16.88 -11.21 -1.25
CA ASP A 151 -16.22 -12.08 -2.23
C ASP A 151 -15.37 -11.25 -3.21
N TYR A 152 -15.89 -10.11 -3.69
CA TYR A 152 -15.11 -9.18 -4.51
C TYR A 152 -13.93 -8.59 -3.75
N ARG A 153 -14.10 -8.28 -2.45
CA ARG A 153 -13.01 -7.82 -1.58
C ARG A 153 -11.96 -8.90 -1.35
N GLN A 154 -12.35 -10.16 -1.26
CA GLN A 154 -11.41 -11.27 -1.18
C GLN A 154 -10.56 -11.37 -2.45
N ALA A 155 -11.20 -11.28 -3.62
CA ALA A 155 -10.49 -11.26 -4.90
C ALA A 155 -9.56 -10.02 -5.04
N GLU A 156 -9.95 -8.86 -4.50
CA GLU A 156 -9.08 -7.68 -4.41
C GLU A 156 -7.84 -7.96 -3.55
N VAL A 157 -8.02 -8.51 -2.35
CA VAL A 157 -6.92 -8.88 -1.44
C VAL A 157 -5.90 -9.80 -2.12
N GLU A 158 -6.38 -10.88 -2.73
CA GLU A 158 -5.52 -11.87 -3.43
C GLU A 158 -4.76 -11.24 -4.60
N ARG A 159 -5.43 -10.40 -5.39
CA ARG A 159 -4.79 -9.71 -6.53
C ARG A 159 -3.76 -8.69 -6.08
N LEU A 160 -4.05 -7.91 -5.03
CA LEU A 160 -3.10 -6.96 -4.47
C LEU A 160 -1.86 -7.69 -3.94
N GLU A 161 -2.03 -8.82 -3.26
CA GLU A 161 -0.91 -9.62 -2.77
C GLU A 161 -0.04 -10.14 -3.93
N ALA A 162 -0.67 -10.74 -4.95
CA ALA A 162 0.03 -11.33 -6.08
C ALA A 162 0.68 -10.32 -7.04
N LYS A 163 0.04 -9.17 -7.28
CA LYS A 163 0.45 -8.22 -8.33
C LYS A 163 1.19 -6.99 -7.80
N VAL A 164 1.10 -6.72 -6.50
CA VAL A 164 1.75 -5.56 -5.87
C VAL A 164 2.78 -6.01 -4.85
N VAL A 165 2.39 -6.84 -3.88
CA VAL A 165 3.26 -7.21 -2.76
C VAL A 165 4.36 -8.18 -3.21
N GLU A 166 4.02 -9.26 -3.91
CA GLU A 166 5.01 -10.27 -4.34
C GLU A 166 6.09 -9.69 -5.27
N PRO A 167 5.78 -8.83 -6.27
CA PRO A 167 6.81 -8.16 -7.05
C PRO A 167 7.74 -7.28 -6.21
N LEU A 168 7.21 -6.48 -5.27
CA LEU A 168 8.03 -5.66 -4.37
C LEU A 168 8.92 -6.52 -3.45
N LYS A 169 8.40 -7.66 -2.99
CA LYS A 169 9.16 -8.62 -2.18
C LYS A 169 10.30 -9.28 -2.97
N ALA A 170 10.08 -9.60 -4.25
CA ALA A 170 11.10 -10.16 -5.12
C ALA A 170 12.33 -9.23 -5.29
N TYR A 171 12.14 -7.91 -5.18
CA TYR A 171 13.25 -6.95 -5.19
C TYR A 171 14.26 -7.17 -4.05
N GLY A 172 13.87 -7.80 -2.94
CA GLY A 172 14.81 -8.19 -1.89
C GLY A 172 15.93 -9.11 -2.41
N THR A 173 15.59 -10.07 -3.26
CA THR A 173 16.56 -10.97 -3.90
C THR A 173 17.38 -10.24 -4.97
N ILE A 174 16.72 -9.42 -5.80
CA ILE A 174 17.37 -8.66 -6.89
C ILE A 174 18.45 -7.73 -6.32
N VAL A 175 18.10 -6.95 -5.29
CA VAL A 175 19.02 -6.02 -4.62
C VAL A 175 20.17 -6.77 -3.97
N LYS A 176 19.89 -7.92 -3.33
CA LYS A 176 20.95 -8.76 -2.73
C LYS A 176 21.96 -9.21 -3.79
N MET A 177 21.50 -9.75 -4.92
CA MET A 177 22.38 -10.15 -6.03
C MET A 177 23.22 -8.98 -6.54
N LYS A 178 22.60 -7.81 -6.75
CA LYS A 178 23.32 -6.61 -7.21
C LYS A 178 24.37 -6.11 -6.22
N ARG A 179 24.10 -6.23 -4.92
CA ARG A 179 25.08 -5.92 -3.87
C ARG A 179 26.26 -6.89 -3.90
N ASP A 180 26.01 -8.17 -4.14
CA ASP A 180 27.07 -9.17 -4.24
C ASP A 180 27.97 -8.91 -5.47
N ASP A 181 27.39 -8.54 -6.62
CA ASP A 181 28.13 -8.13 -7.83
C ASP A 181 29.00 -6.88 -7.58
N LEU A 182 28.44 -5.88 -6.90
CA LEU A 182 29.16 -4.67 -6.49
C LEU A 182 30.33 -4.99 -5.57
N LYS A 183 30.11 -5.85 -4.57
CA LYS A 183 31.14 -6.26 -3.61
C LYS A 183 32.27 -7.04 -4.30
N ALA A 184 31.93 -7.92 -5.25
CA ALA A 184 32.91 -8.65 -6.05
C ALA A 184 33.78 -7.68 -6.88
N THR A 185 33.15 -6.71 -7.55
CA THR A 185 33.85 -5.69 -8.36
C THR A 185 34.78 -4.84 -7.51
N LEU A 186 34.30 -4.34 -6.36
CA LEU A 186 35.13 -3.58 -5.41
C LEU A 186 36.30 -4.41 -4.88
N THR A 187 36.11 -5.70 -4.63
CA THR A 187 37.18 -6.58 -4.15
C THR A 187 38.26 -6.78 -5.22
N ALA A 188 37.87 -7.00 -6.47
CA ALA A 188 38.81 -7.13 -7.59
C ALA A 188 39.61 -5.84 -7.81
N ARG A 189 38.93 -4.68 -7.77
CA ARG A 189 39.56 -3.34 -7.89
C ARG A 189 40.53 -3.04 -6.76
N ASN A 190 40.15 -3.34 -5.52
CA ASN A 190 41.04 -3.16 -4.37
C ASN A 190 42.29 -4.05 -4.44
N ARG A 191 42.17 -5.26 -5.01
CA ARG A 191 43.32 -6.14 -5.26
C ARG A 191 44.23 -5.57 -6.35
N GLU A 192 43.66 -5.07 -7.45
CA GLU A 192 44.40 -4.38 -8.51
C GLU A 192 45.19 -3.17 -7.95
N ALA A 193 44.54 -2.30 -7.18
CA ALA A 193 45.18 -1.13 -6.58
C ALA A 193 46.33 -1.50 -5.61
N LYS A 194 46.16 -2.56 -4.83
CA LYS A 194 47.21 -3.09 -3.95
C LYS A 194 48.40 -3.63 -4.74
N GLN A 195 48.14 -4.41 -5.80
CA GLN A 195 49.20 -4.96 -6.65
C GLN A 195 49.95 -3.88 -7.44
N LEU A 196 49.25 -2.84 -7.90
CA LEU A 196 49.87 -1.65 -8.49
C LEU A 196 50.84 -0.97 -7.52
N SER A 197 50.39 -0.72 -6.29
CA SER A 197 51.21 -0.09 -5.24
C SER A 197 52.42 -0.96 -4.84
N GLN A 198 52.26 -2.29 -4.85
CA GLN A 198 53.32 -3.24 -4.56
C GLN A 198 54.37 -3.29 -5.67
N LEU A 199 53.94 -3.25 -6.94
CA LEU A 199 54.85 -3.18 -8.08
C LEU A 199 55.66 -1.88 -8.08
N GLU A 200 55.05 -0.74 -7.79
CA GLU A 200 55.75 0.55 -7.68
C GLU A 200 56.84 0.52 -6.59
N ARG A 201 56.55 -0.08 -5.44
CA ARG A 201 57.55 -0.24 -4.36
C ARG A 201 58.69 -1.20 -4.73
N THR A 202 58.38 -2.27 -5.46
CA THR A 202 59.37 -3.28 -5.88
C THR A 202 60.31 -2.70 -6.94
N ARG A 203 59.77 -1.90 -7.87
CA ARG A 203 60.56 -1.13 -8.86
C ARG A 203 61.60 -0.21 -8.22
N GLN A 204 61.33 0.33 -7.03
CA GLN A 204 62.25 1.23 -6.33
C GLN A 204 63.36 0.51 -5.52
N ARG A 205 63.26 -0.81 -5.29
CA ARG A 205 64.12 -1.51 -4.30
C ARG A 205 65.10 -2.55 -4.84
N ASN A 206 64.91 -3.17 -6.02
CA ASN A 206 65.90 -3.95 -6.81
C ASN A 206 65.23 -4.77 -7.94
N PRO A 207 65.89 -5.04 -9.10
CA PRO A 207 65.17 -5.05 -10.38
C PRO A 207 64.82 -6.38 -11.06
N SER A 208 65.53 -7.50 -10.89
CA SER A 208 65.47 -8.54 -11.96
C SER A 208 64.35 -9.58 -11.81
N ASP A 209 64.38 -10.48 -10.82
CA ASP A 209 63.41 -11.60 -10.77
C ASP A 209 62.12 -11.28 -9.99
N ARG A 210 62.24 -10.46 -8.95
CA ARG A 210 61.10 -10.05 -8.10
C ARG A 210 60.13 -9.13 -8.83
N HIS A 211 60.61 -8.47 -9.88
CA HIS A 211 59.84 -7.56 -10.73
C HIS A 211 58.93 -8.34 -11.67
N VAL A 212 59.44 -9.37 -12.35
CA VAL A 212 58.66 -10.22 -13.28
C VAL A 212 57.48 -10.90 -12.59
N ILE A 213 57.66 -11.39 -11.36
CA ILE A 213 56.59 -12.01 -10.56
C ILE A 213 55.52 -10.97 -10.17
N ALA A 214 55.94 -9.78 -9.72
CA ALA A 214 54.99 -8.71 -9.37
C ALA A 214 54.22 -8.17 -10.59
N GLU A 215 54.84 -8.13 -11.77
CA GLU A 215 54.19 -7.71 -13.02
C GLU A 215 53.14 -8.72 -13.48
N THR A 216 53.43 -10.01 -13.40
CA THR A 216 52.46 -11.07 -13.76
C THR A 216 51.28 -11.12 -12.78
N GLU A 217 51.50 -10.96 -11.48
CA GLU A 217 50.42 -10.84 -10.49
C GLU A 217 49.53 -9.61 -10.73
N LEU A 218 50.13 -8.47 -11.05
CA LEU A 218 49.39 -7.26 -11.40
C LEU A 218 48.55 -7.46 -12.67
N GLN A 219 49.12 -8.03 -13.73
CA GLN A 219 48.39 -8.31 -14.97
C GLN A 219 47.15 -9.16 -14.70
N ARG A 220 47.28 -10.21 -13.89
CA ARG A 220 46.14 -11.05 -13.50
C ARG A 220 45.08 -10.26 -12.73
N ALA A 221 45.48 -9.42 -11.78
CA ALA A 221 44.56 -8.58 -11.01
C ALA A 221 43.83 -7.54 -11.89
N THR A 222 44.53 -6.94 -12.84
CA THR A 222 43.94 -5.99 -13.82
C THR A 222 42.96 -6.69 -14.76
N ILE A 223 43.28 -7.89 -15.25
CA ILE A 223 42.34 -8.67 -16.08
C ILE A 223 41.06 -8.99 -15.30
N ASP A 224 41.16 -9.42 -14.05
CA ASP A 224 39.98 -9.72 -13.23
C ASP A 224 39.15 -8.47 -12.93
N ALA A 225 39.80 -7.36 -12.54
CA ALA A 225 39.13 -6.09 -12.25
C ALA A 225 38.43 -5.49 -13.48
N THR A 226 39.05 -5.57 -14.66
CA THR A 226 38.44 -5.12 -15.92
C THR A 226 37.26 -6.00 -16.33
N ARG A 227 37.37 -7.33 -16.16
CA ARG A 227 36.28 -8.27 -16.40
C ARG A 227 35.07 -7.99 -15.52
N THR A 228 35.26 -7.86 -14.20
CA THR A 228 34.15 -7.63 -13.27
C THR A 228 33.51 -6.26 -13.46
N SER A 229 34.27 -5.22 -13.80
CA SER A 229 33.69 -3.90 -14.09
C SER A 229 32.87 -3.88 -15.37
N ARG A 230 33.32 -4.55 -16.44
CA ARG A 230 32.52 -4.64 -17.67
C ARG A 230 31.20 -5.39 -17.42
N HIS A 231 31.26 -6.48 -16.67
CA HIS A 231 30.06 -7.21 -16.28
C HIS A 231 29.09 -6.36 -15.45
N LEU A 232 29.61 -5.54 -14.53
CA LEU A 232 28.81 -4.60 -13.75
C LEU A 232 28.14 -3.54 -14.64
N GLU A 233 28.88 -2.96 -15.58
CA GLU A 233 28.38 -1.99 -16.57
C GLU A 233 27.29 -2.59 -17.47
N GLU A 234 27.43 -3.84 -17.92
CA GLU A 234 26.41 -4.49 -18.76
C GLU A 234 25.11 -4.75 -17.98
N THR A 235 25.21 -4.99 -16.68
CA THR A 235 24.06 -5.41 -15.86
C THR A 235 23.41 -4.26 -15.10
N ILE A 236 24.02 -3.07 -15.05
CA ILE A 236 23.47 -1.87 -14.39
C ILE A 236 22.30 -1.28 -15.18
N ASP A 237 22.44 -1.20 -16.50
CA ASP A 237 21.42 -0.65 -17.39
C ASP A 237 20.16 -1.51 -17.35
N ASN A 238 20.34 -2.83 -17.28
CA ASN A 238 19.23 -3.77 -17.14
C ASN A 238 18.54 -3.61 -15.79
N PHE A 239 19.27 -3.38 -14.70
CA PHE A 239 18.70 -3.13 -13.38
C PHE A 239 17.86 -1.84 -13.36
N GLU A 240 18.39 -0.74 -13.89
CA GLU A 240 17.68 0.54 -13.96
C GLU A 240 16.45 0.47 -14.87
N LYS A 241 16.57 -0.17 -16.04
CA LYS A 241 15.43 -0.41 -16.94
C LYS A 241 14.37 -1.28 -16.30
N GLN A 242 14.76 -2.35 -15.61
CA GLN A 242 13.84 -3.26 -14.92
C GLN A 242 13.09 -2.52 -13.80
N LYS A 243 13.81 -1.75 -12.97
CA LYS A 243 13.23 -0.91 -11.91
C LYS A 243 12.13 0.01 -12.44
N ILE A 244 12.39 0.74 -13.52
CA ILE A 244 11.41 1.67 -14.09
C ILE A 244 10.17 0.92 -14.60
N LYS A 245 10.38 -0.18 -15.32
CA LYS A 245 9.27 -1.01 -15.85
C LYS A 245 8.42 -1.58 -14.73
N ASP A 246 9.04 -2.11 -13.69
CA ASP A 246 8.32 -2.73 -12.59
C ASP A 246 7.56 -1.72 -11.74
N ILE A 247 8.13 -0.54 -11.47
CA ILE A 247 7.38 0.52 -10.78
C ILE A 247 6.12 0.88 -11.57
N LYS A 248 6.27 1.07 -12.89
CA LYS A 248 5.11 1.36 -13.75
C LYS A 248 4.08 0.24 -13.67
N ASN A 249 4.51 -1.02 -13.76
CA ASN A 249 3.61 -2.16 -13.74
C ASN A 249 2.91 -2.31 -12.38
N ILE A 250 3.67 -2.34 -11.28
CA ILE A 250 3.16 -2.51 -9.91
C ILE A 250 2.13 -1.43 -9.58
N LEU A 251 2.43 -0.16 -9.86
CA LEU A 251 1.50 0.93 -9.54
C LEU A 251 0.28 0.93 -10.47
N SER A 252 0.43 0.56 -11.75
CA SER A 252 -0.70 0.45 -12.67
C SER A 252 -1.63 -0.71 -12.29
N GLU A 253 -1.07 -1.85 -11.89
CA GLU A 253 -1.83 -3.00 -11.38
C GLU A 253 -2.59 -2.62 -10.10
N PHE A 254 -1.94 -1.95 -9.15
CA PHE A 254 -2.60 -1.45 -7.94
C PHE A 254 -3.83 -0.59 -8.27
N ILE A 255 -3.64 0.45 -9.11
CA ILE A 255 -4.73 1.35 -9.52
C ILE A 255 -5.85 0.57 -10.22
N THR A 256 -5.49 -0.35 -11.11
CA THR A 256 -6.47 -1.14 -11.88
C THR A 256 -7.28 -2.06 -10.97
N ILE A 257 -6.64 -2.73 -10.00
CA ILE A 257 -7.31 -3.61 -9.03
C ILE A 257 -8.30 -2.81 -8.18
N GLU A 258 -7.88 -1.67 -7.63
CA GLU A 258 -8.74 -0.77 -6.85
C GLU A 258 -9.92 -0.25 -7.67
N MET A 259 -9.68 0.17 -8.92
CA MET A 259 -10.75 0.61 -9.82
C MET A 259 -11.77 -0.48 -10.10
N LEU A 260 -11.31 -1.72 -10.32
CA LEU A 260 -12.19 -2.88 -10.55
C LEU A 260 -13.03 -3.17 -9.30
N PHE A 261 -12.41 -3.19 -8.13
CA PHE A 261 -13.13 -3.41 -6.87
C PHE A 261 -14.16 -2.31 -6.63
N HIS A 262 -13.78 -1.03 -6.72
CA HIS A 262 -14.68 0.08 -6.49
C HIS A 262 -15.83 0.15 -7.50
N GLY A 263 -15.57 -0.17 -8.77
CA GLY A 263 -16.62 -0.29 -9.78
C GLY A 263 -17.66 -1.35 -9.41
N LYS A 264 -17.20 -2.52 -8.94
CA LYS A 264 -18.10 -3.58 -8.44
C LYS A 264 -18.78 -3.23 -7.14
N ALA A 265 -18.10 -2.54 -6.23
CA ALA A 265 -18.68 -2.07 -4.99
C ALA A 265 -19.85 -1.11 -5.25
N LEU A 266 -19.69 -0.18 -6.19
CA LEU A 266 -20.77 0.74 -6.55
C LEU A 266 -21.99 0.00 -7.12
N GLU A 267 -21.78 -0.98 -7.99
CA GLU A 267 -22.84 -1.84 -8.55
C GLU A 267 -23.60 -2.56 -7.42
N VAL A 268 -22.89 -3.25 -6.53
CA VAL A 268 -23.46 -4.04 -5.45
C VAL A 268 -24.16 -3.17 -4.40
N PHE A 269 -23.54 -2.06 -3.97
CA PHE A 269 -24.19 -1.15 -3.02
C PHE A 269 -25.45 -0.50 -3.59
N THR A 270 -25.50 -0.25 -4.90
CA THR A 270 -26.72 0.25 -5.55
C THR A 270 -27.85 -0.77 -5.46
N ALA A 271 -27.56 -2.06 -5.70
CA ALA A 271 -28.54 -3.14 -5.54
C ALA A 271 -28.99 -3.30 -4.08
N ALA A 272 -28.04 -3.32 -3.14
CA ALA A 272 -28.31 -3.42 -1.71
C ALA A 272 -29.20 -2.26 -1.22
N TYR A 273 -28.93 -1.03 -1.67
CA TYR A 273 -29.77 0.13 -1.37
C TYR A 273 -31.20 -0.04 -1.90
N GLN A 274 -31.36 -0.51 -3.14
CA GLN A 274 -32.68 -0.77 -3.71
C GLN A 274 -33.45 -1.83 -2.93
N ASN A 275 -32.79 -2.87 -2.39
CA ASN A 275 -33.46 -3.90 -1.58
C ASN A 275 -34.02 -3.31 -0.29
N ILE A 276 -33.28 -2.43 0.38
CA ILE A 276 -33.78 -1.71 1.57
C ILE A 276 -34.95 -0.78 1.22
N GLN A 277 -34.88 -0.05 0.10
CA GLN A 277 -35.94 0.87 -0.31
C GLN A 277 -37.24 0.17 -0.77
N LYS A 278 -37.20 -1.14 -1.02
CA LYS A 278 -38.37 -1.94 -1.42
C LYS A 278 -39.16 -2.51 -0.25
N ILE A 279 -38.68 -2.32 0.99
CA ILE A 279 -39.39 -2.82 2.17
C ILE A 279 -40.75 -2.11 2.27
N ASP A 280 -41.82 -2.89 2.33
CA ASP A 280 -43.18 -2.38 2.52
C ASP A 280 -43.46 -2.21 4.03
N GLU A 281 -43.39 -0.97 4.49
CA GLU A 281 -43.60 -0.61 5.89
C GLU A 281 -45.08 -0.76 6.31
N ASP A 282 -46.04 -0.50 5.41
CA ASP A 282 -47.46 -0.48 5.75
C ASP A 282 -47.98 -1.90 6.01
N GLU A 283 -47.59 -2.87 5.17
CA GLU A 283 -47.94 -4.28 5.36
C GLU A 283 -47.32 -4.85 6.64
N ASP A 284 -46.05 -4.52 6.93
CA ASP A 284 -45.39 -4.96 8.15
C ASP A 284 -46.01 -4.36 9.42
N LEU A 285 -46.44 -3.08 9.37
CA LEU A 285 -47.18 -2.46 10.47
C LEU A 285 -48.54 -3.12 10.70
N GLU A 286 -49.22 -3.57 9.65
CA GLU A 286 -50.47 -4.32 9.77
C GLU A 286 -50.23 -5.69 10.43
N VAL A 287 -49.20 -6.43 9.99
CA VAL A 287 -48.79 -7.70 10.61
C VAL A 287 -48.47 -7.51 12.09
N PHE A 288 -47.72 -6.45 12.43
CA PHE A 288 -47.39 -6.13 13.81
C PHE A 288 -48.65 -5.83 14.65
N ARG A 289 -49.55 -4.98 14.18
CA ARG A 289 -50.82 -4.68 14.87
C ARG A 289 -51.66 -5.94 15.08
N ASN A 290 -51.80 -6.78 14.06
CA ASN A 290 -52.56 -8.02 14.15
C ASN A 290 -51.98 -8.97 15.21
N SER A 291 -50.65 -9.03 15.35
CA SER A 291 -50.00 -9.82 16.40
C SER A 291 -50.32 -9.34 17.82
N LEU A 292 -50.51 -8.03 18.01
CA LEU A 292 -50.89 -7.45 19.31
C LEU A 292 -52.34 -7.75 19.67
N TYR A 293 -53.26 -7.67 18.69
CA TYR A 293 -54.70 -7.83 18.93
C TYR A 293 -55.17 -9.29 19.01
N LEU A 294 -54.39 -10.25 18.48
CA LEU A 294 -54.67 -11.68 18.59
C LEU A 294 -54.43 -12.25 20.01
N SER A 295 -53.85 -11.47 20.93
CA SER A 295 -53.59 -11.91 22.31
C SER A 295 -54.79 -11.78 23.27
N ASP A 296 -55.83 -11.01 22.93
CA ASP A 296 -56.86 -10.58 23.91
C ASP A 296 -58.23 -11.25 23.78
N TYR A 297 -58.39 -12.27 22.93
CA TYR A 297 -59.62 -13.06 22.88
C TYR A 297 -59.34 -14.55 22.98
N PRO A 298 -59.40 -15.17 24.19
CA PRO A 298 -60.02 -16.48 24.25
C PRO A 298 -61.46 -16.25 23.79
N SER A 299 -61.73 -16.58 22.52
CA SER A 299 -63.06 -16.50 21.95
C SER A 299 -64.05 -17.08 22.97
N ARG A 300 -65.02 -16.28 23.43
CA ARG A 300 -66.08 -16.77 24.32
C ARG A 300 -66.79 -17.99 23.72
N LEU A 301 -66.73 -18.16 22.40
CA LEU A 301 -67.22 -19.35 21.71
C LEU A 301 -66.40 -20.62 21.98
N ASP A 302 -65.09 -20.53 22.22
CA ASP A 302 -64.25 -21.69 22.52
C ASP A 302 -64.40 -22.16 23.97
N ILE A 303 -64.63 -21.24 24.91
CA ILE A 303 -64.99 -21.56 26.30
C ILE A 303 -66.37 -22.26 26.35
N VAL A 304 -67.32 -21.83 25.53
CA VAL A 304 -68.64 -22.46 25.44
C VAL A 304 -68.60 -23.78 24.67
N ARG A 305 -67.74 -23.92 23.65
CA ARG A 305 -67.54 -25.16 22.88
C ARG A 305 -66.83 -26.27 23.66
N ALA A 306 -65.94 -25.91 24.60
CA ALA A 306 -65.30 -26.87 25.49
C ALA A 306 -66.27 -27.44 26.54
N ASN A 307 -67.27 -26.66 26.95
CA ASN A 307 -68.28 -27.07 27.93
C ASN A 307 -69.55 -27.70 27.31
N SER A 308 -69.71 -27.70 25.98
CA SER A 308 -70.91 -28.23 25.31
C SER A 308 -70.77 -29.63 24.70
N LYS A 309 -69.62 -30.30 24.87
CA LYS A 309 -69.43 -31.68 24.38
C LYS A 309 -69.99 -32.71 25.36
N SER A 310 -71.30 -32.95 25.30
CA SER A 310 -71.85 -34.26 25.63
C SER A 310 -71.58 -35.21 24.45
N PRO A 311 -71.15 -36.46 24.69
CA PRO A 311 -70.96 -37.41 23.62
C PRO A 311 -72.34 -38.00 23.29
N LEU A 312 -72.81 -37.82 22.05
CA LEU A 312 -73.50 -38.85 21.27
C LEU A 312 -74.00 -38.29 19.92
N GLN A 313 -73.43 -38.89 18.87
CA GLN A 313 -74.08 -39.30 17.63
C GLN A 313 -74.57 -38.29 16.57
N ARG A 314 -73.88 -38.41 15.42
CA ARG A 314 -74.41 -38.98 14.16
C ARG A 314 -74.81 -38.00 13.04
N SER A 315 -73.88 -37.96 12.08
CA SER A 315 -74.07 -38.14 10.63
C SER A 315 -74.56 -37.00 9.75
N LEU A 316 -74.03 -37.08 8.51
CA LEU A 316 -74.45 -36.43 7.26
C LEU A 316 -74.12 -34.94 7.20
N SER A 317 -73.78 -34.30 6.09
CA SER A 317 -73.43 -34.63 4.69
C SER A 317 -73.26 -33.26 4.01
N THR A 318 -72.73 -33.23 2.78
CA THR A 318 -72.67 -32.12 1.80
C THR A 318 -71.64 -31.00 2.04
N LYS A 319 -70.64 -30.81 1.17
CA LYS A 319 -70.59 -30.32 -0.24
C LYS A 319 -70.79 -28.80 -0.41
N CYS A 320 -69.73 -28.19 -0.95
CA CYS A 320 -69.68 -27.17 -2.02
C CYS A 320 -69.81 -25.66 -1.71
N THR A 321 -68.88 -24.92 -2.35
CA THR A 321 -68.97 -23.56 -2.99
C THR A 321 -69.12 -22.34 -2.08
N SER A 322 -68.71 -21.10 -2.38
CA SER A 322 -67.84 -20.40 -3.35
C SER A 322 -68.02 -18.89 -3.04
N GLY A 323 -67.11 -17.99 -3.45
CA GLY A 323 -67.36 -16.54 -3.58
C GLY A 323 -66.58 -15.66 -2.59
N THR A 324 -65.52 -14.90 -2.90
CA THR A 324 -65.28 -13.77 -3.85
C THR A 324 -65.59 -12.38 -3.25
N GLY A 325 -64.61 -11.45 -3.36
CA GLY A 325 -64.74 -9.98 -3.23
C GLY A 325 -63.52 -9.36 -2.52
N GLN A 326 -62.41 -8.99 -3.18
CA GLN A 326 -62.15 -7.75 -3.95
C GLN A 326 -62.64 -6.45 -3.28
N VAL A 327 -61.70 -5.66 -2.72
CA VAL A 327 -61.77 -4.18 -2.74
C VAL A 327 -60.37 -3.60 -2.92
N SER A 328 -60.25 -2.76 -3.94
CA SER A 328 -59.10 -1.95 -4.35
C SER A 328 -59.10 -0.61 -3.62
N LEU A 329 -57.96 -0.16 -3.09
CA LEU A 329 -57.70 1.25 -2.82
C LEU A 329 -56.29 1.64 -3.29
N LYS A 330 -56.26 2.54 -4.28
CA LYS A 330 -55.07 3.27 -4.73
C LYS A 330 -54.77 4.38 -3.73
N ILE A 331 -53.53 4.48 -3.26
CA ILE A 331 -52.97 5.71 -2.71
C ILE A 331 -51.66 6.02 -3.43
N GLN A 332 -51.62 7.22 -4.00
CA GLN A 332 -50.47 7.81 -4.67
C GLN A 332 -49.46 8.25 -3.62
N ASN A 333 -48.26 7.66 -3.60
CA ASN A 333 -47.12 8.25 -2.91
C ASN A 333 -46.02 8.65 -3.90
N LYS A 334 -45.55 9.87 -3.66
CA LYS A 334 -44.78 10.75 -4.51
C LYS A 334 -43.33 10.28 -4.51
N THR A 335 -42.86 9.71 -5.61
CA THR A 335 -41.46 9.30 -5.79
C THR A 335 -40.53 10.51 -5.72
N GLU A 336 -39.74 10.60 -4.66
CA GLU A 336 -38.57 11.46 -4.62
C GLU A 336 -37.45 10.80 -5.46
N LYS A 337 -36.96 11.51 -6.48
CA LYS A 337 -35.96 10.98 -7.43
C LYS A 337 -34.59 10.87 -6.73
N PRO A 338 -33.85 9.74 -6.87
CA PRO A 338 -32.46 9.71 -6.46
C PRO A 338 -31.66 10.75 -7.26
N THR A 339 -30.84 11.50 -6.54
CA THR A 339 -30.04 12.62 -7.02
C THR A 339 -29.25 12.26 -8.28
N LYS A 340 -29.30 13.15 -9.27
CA LYS A 340 -28.65 13.01 -10.59
C LYS A 340 -27.15 12.68 -10.50
N GLU A 341 -26.52 12.96 -9.37
CA GLU A 341 -25.16 12.61 -8.96
C GLU A 341 -24.82 11.12 -9.13
N PHE A 342 -25.68 10.20 -8.64
CA PHE A 342 -25.39 8.76 -8.68
C PHE A 342 -25.41 8.18 -10.10
N LYS A 343 -26.30 8.66 -10.96
CA LYS A 343 -26.32 8.29 -12.38
C LYS A 343 -25.12 8.86 -13.14
N LEU A 344 -24.66 10.07 -12.78
CA LEU A 344 -23.49 10.68 -13.40
C LEU A 344 -22.20 9.92 -13.05
N LEU A 345 -22.04 9.48 -11.80
CA LEU A 345 -20.89 8.71 -11.35
C LEU A 345 -20.84 7.32 -12.02
N SER A 346 -21.98 6.63 -12.13
CA SER A 346 -22.07 5.36 -12.87
C SER A 346 -21.65 5.50 -14.34
N LEU A 347 -22.12 6.54 -15.04
CA LEU A 347 -21.77 6.80 -16.44
C LEU A 347 -20.30 7.22 -16.61
N LEU A 348 -19.74 7.98 -15.67
CA LEU A 348 -18.34 8.42 -15.68
C LEU A 348 -17.37 7.24 -15.48
N PHE A 349 -17.64 6.33 -14.55
CA PHE A 349 -16.82 5.14 -14.35
C PHE A 349 -16.98 4.11 -15.48
N SER A 350 -18.18 3.96 -16.04
CA SER A 350 -18.40 3.02 -17.15
C SER A 350 -17.81 3.50 -18.49
N SER A 351 -17.79 4.81 -18.76
CA SER A 351 -17.42 5.33 -20.09
C SER A 351 -15.95 5.77 -20.22
N LYS A 352 -15.26 6.12 -19.12
CA LYS A 352 -13.87 6.59 -19.18
C LYS A 352 -12.83 5.54 -18.83
N SER A 353 -13.17 4.55 -18.01
CA SER A 353 -12.19 3.52 -17.58
C SER A 353 -11.90 2.48 -18.67
N ILE A 354 -12.82 2.26 -19.61
CA ILE A 354 -12.63 1.30 -20.72
C ILE A 354 -11.79 1.89 -21.86
N SER A 355 -11.78 3.21 -22.04
CA SER A 355 -11.02 3.86 -23.13
C SER A 355 -9.55 4.14 -22.80
N LEU A 356 -9.09 3.88 -21.57
CA LEU A 356 -7.68 4.06 -21.18
C LEU A 356 -6.88 2.75 -21.07
N VAL A 357 -7.50 1.60 -21.36
CA VAL A 357 -6.91 0.26 -21.23
C VAL A 357 -7.06 -0.55 -22.54
N ARG A 358 -7.00 0.11 -23.70
CA ARG A 358 -6.79 -0.56 -24.98
C ARG A 358 -5.58 0.01 -25.70
#